data_AF-A0A0R3WZE5-F1
#
_entry.id   AF-A0A0R3WZE5-F1
#
_cell.length_a   1.000
_cell.length_b   1.000
_cell.length_c   1.000
_cell.angle_alpha   90.00
_cell.angle_beta   90.00
_cell.angle_gamma   90.00
#
_symmetry.space_group_name_H-M   'P 1'
#
loop_
_entity.id
_entity.type
_entity.pdbx_description
1 polymer ?
#
loop_
_entity_poly.entity_id
_entity_poly.type
_entity_poly.pdbx_seq_one_letter_code
_entity_poly.pdbx_strand_id
1 'polypeptide(L)'
;MNNLQRRSHLGLHEMAQLVKFFKQLESVLLLMSTISRRLCVFCRNNNETFEVYSSHKLKDELGRVTCPVLRKLVCPLCNATGDKAHTPRYCKRNTSEFPAKTLANKF
;
A
#
# COMPACT_ATOMS: atom_id res chain seq x y z
N MET A 1 -11.68 -38.97 38.19
CA MET A 1 -11.91 -38.12 37.00
C MET A 1 -11.31 -38.83 35.79
N ASN A 2 -12.13 -39.19 34.78
CA ASN A 2 -11.75 -40.10 33.69
C ASN A 2 -10.79 -39.47 32.67
N ASN A 3 -9.82 -40.26 32.19
CA ASN A 3 -8.81 -39.87 31.19
C ASN A 3 -9.39 -39.33 29.88
N LEU A 4 -10.61 -39.75 29.52
CA LEU A 4 -11.31 -39.29 28.31
C LEU A 4 -11.79 -37.83 28.41
N GLN A 5 -12.23 -37.41 29.59
CA GLN A 5 -12.70 -36.04 29.89
C GLN A 5 -11.54 -35.03 30.01
N ARG A 6 -10.35 -35.53 30.38
CA ARG A 6 -9.14 -34.71 30.49
C ARG A 6 -8.51 -34.44 29.11
N ARG A 7 -8.57 -35.43 28.20
CA ARG A 7 -8.14 -35.29 26.80
C ARG A 7 -9.02 -34.33 25.98
N SER A 8 -10.34 -34.38 26.14
CA SER A 8 -11.26 -33.46 25.45
C SER A 8 -11.14 -32.01 25.94
N HIS A 9 -10.88 -31.79 27.23
CA HIS A 9 -10.65 -30.47 27.80
C HIS A 9 -9.33 -29.85 27.31
N LEU A 10 -8.27 -30.65 27.18
CA LEU A 10 -6.99 -30.21 26.62
C LEU A 10 -7.14 -29.79 25.15
N GLY A 11 -7.88 -30.57 24.35
CA GLY A 11 -8.18 -30.24 22.95
C GLY A 11 -9.04 -28.98 22.79
N LEU A 12 -10.05 -28.74 23.65
CA LEU A 12 -10.84 -27.50 23.61
C LEU A 12 -9.99 -26.27 23.95
N HIS A 13 -9.09 -26.38 24.92
CA HIS A 13 -8.22 -25.29 25.32
C HIS A 13 -7.21 -24.94 24.21
N GLU A 14 -6.57 -25.93 23.59
CA GLU A 14 -5.67 -25.74 22.45
C GLU A 14 -6.40 -25.10 21.25
N MET A 15 -7.61 -25.57 20.95
CA MET A 15 -8.43 -24.98 19.88
C MET A 15 -8.86 -23.54 20.19
N ALA A 16 -9.19 -23.22 21.45
CA ALA A 16 -9.49 -21.87 21.87
C ALA A 16 -8.28 -20.93 21.75
N GLN A 17 -7.07 -21.41 22.10
CA GLN A 17 -5.83 -20.66 21.92
C GLN A 17 -5.53 -20.41 20.43
N LEU A 18 -5.75 -21.39 19.58
CA LEU A 18 -5.56 -21.27 18.13
C LEU A 18 -6.53 -20.25 17.52
N VAL A 19 -7.82 -20.29 17.88
CA VAL A 19 -8.80 -19.28 17.46
C VAL A 19 -8.42 -17.88 17.94
N LYS A 20 -7.90 -17.75 19.16
CA LYS A 20 -7.41 -16.47 19.70
C LYS A 20 -6.24 -15.92 18.88
N PHE A 21 -5.28 -16.78 18.53
CA PHE A 21 -4.14 -16.40 17.68
C PHE A 21 -4.60 -15.91 16.30
N PHE A 22 -5.50 -16.64 15.62
CA PHE A 22 -5.98 -16.23 14.29
C PHE A 22 -6.76 -14.90 14.32
N LYS A 23 -7.56 -14.65 15.36
CA LYS A 23 -8.23 -13.34 15.55
C LYS A 23 -7.23 -12.19 15.74
N GLN A 24 -6.15 -12.44 16.47
CA GLN A 24 -5.08 -11.45 16.64
C GLN A 24 -4.35 -11.20 15.31
N LEU A 25 -4.06 -12.25 14.55
CA LEU A 25 -3.43 -12.14 13.23
C LEU A 25 -4.29 -11.31 12.26
N GLU A 26 -5.60 -11.59 12.19
CA GLU A 26 -6.54 -10.83 11.37
C GLU A 26 -6.54 -9.34 11.73
N SER A 27 -6.53 -9.02 13.03
CA SER A 27 -6.48 -7.65 13.53
C SER A 27 -5.19 -6.92 13.10
N VAL A 28 -4.04 -7.61 13.18
CA VAL A 28 -2.74 -7.08 12.74
C VAL A 28 -2.72 -6.87 11.23
N LEU A 29 -3.23 -7.82 10.45
CA LEU A 29 -3.30 -7.71 8.99
C LEU A 29 -4.20 -6.54 8.56
N LEU A 30 -5.33 -6.36 9.22
CA LEU A 30 -6.22 -5.22 8.95
C LEU A 30 -5.50 -3.90 9.24
N LEU A 31 -4.81 -3.78 10.38
CA LEU A 31 -4.03 -2.59 10.73
C LEU A 31 -2.92 -2.31 9.70
N MET A 32 -2.15 -3.32 9.30
CA MET A 32 -1.12 -3.16 8.27
C MET A 32 -1.69 -2.66 6.94
N SER A 33 -2.84 -3.18 6.52
CA SER A 33 -3.52 -2.70 5.31
C SER A 33 -3.93 -1.23 5.43
N THR A 34 -4.41 -0.80 6.61
CA THR A 34 -4.80 0.59 6.85
C THR A 34 -3.60 1.53 6.88
N ILE A 35 -2.48 1.10 7.47
CA ILE A 35 -1.23 1.88 7.51
C ILE A 35 -0.69 2.02 6.10
N SER A 36 -0.63 0.94 5.32
CA SER A 36 -0.18 1.00 3.93
C SER A 36 -1.01 1.98 3.09
N ARG A 37 -2.34 2.03 3.30
CA ARG A 37 -3.23 3.03 2.70
C ARG A 37 -2.96 4.48 3.14
N ARG A 38 -2.20 4.70 4.21
CA ARG A 38 -1.82 6.02 4.74
C ARG A 38 -0.44 6.49 4.26
N LEU A 39 0.39 5.59 3.75
CA LEU A 39 1.74 5.90 3.27
C LEU A 39 1.75 6.21 1.77
N CYS A 40 2.66 7.10 1.35
CA CYS A 40 2.90 7.39 -0.05
C CYS A 40 3.85 6.36 -0.65
N VAL A 41 3.28 5.39 -1.37
CA VAL A 41 4.06 4.36 -2.06
C VAL A 41 4.96 4.92 -3.17
N PHE A 42 4.63 6.08 -3.74
CA PHE A 42 5.46 6.73 -4.77
C PHE A 42 6.77 7.25 -4.17
N CYS A 43 6.69 8.08 -3.12
CA CYS A 43 7.86 8.58 -2.42
C CYS A 43 8.68 7.46 -1.79
N ARG A 44 8.04 6.45 -1.21
CA ARG A 44 8.74 5.27 -0.67
C ARG A 44 9.55 4.53 -1.74
N ASN A 45 8.98 4.35 -2.93
CA ASN A 45 9.67 3.67 -4.03
C ASN A 45 10.81 4.51 -4.64
N ASN A 46 10.80 5.82 -4.43
CA ASN A 46 11.89 6.72 -4.79
C ASN A 46 12.90 6.91 -3.65
N ASN A 47 12.90 6.02 -2.65
CA ASN A 47 13.84 6.05 -1.53
C ASN A 47 13.79 7.34 -0.69
N GLU A 48 12.67 8.06 -0.69
CA GLU A 48 12.44 9.18 0.21
C GLU A 48 12.46 8.72 1.67
N THR A 49 12.72 9.63 2.61
CA THR A 49 12.79 9.29 4.03
C THR A 49 11.42 8.89 4.58
N PHE A 50 11.40 8.18 5.72
CA PHE A 50 10.16 7.78 6.38
C PHE A 50 9.27 8.97 6.70
N GLU A 51 9.85 10.08 7.16
CA GLU A 51 9.13 11.33 7.44
C GLU A 51 8.40 11.84 6.20
N VAL A 52 9.03 11.76 5.03
CA VAL A 52 8.45 12.21 3.77
C VAL A 52 7.32 11.28 3.34
N TYR A 53 7.57 9.97 3.19
CA TYR A 53 6.53 9.07 2.66
C TYR A 53 5.43 8.74 3.67
N SER A 54 5.61 9.00 4.97
CA SER A 54 4.55 8.87 5.98
C SER A 54 3.68 10.12 6.15
N SER A 55 4.12 11.28 5.63
CA SER A 55 3.38 12.55 5.74
C SER A 55 2.14 12.66 4.86
N HIS A 56 1.99 11.80 3.85
CA HIS A 56 0.90 11.87 2.88
C HIS A 56 0.58 10.52 2.23
N LYS A 57 -0.59 10.44 1.60
CA LYS A 57 -1.01 9.31 0.76
C LYS A 57 -0.64 9.56 -0.71
N LEU A 58 -0.59 8.52 -1.52
CA LEU A 58 -0.44 8.68 -2.98
C LEU A 58 -1.72 9.25 -3.62
N LYS A 59 -2.88 8.70 -3.24
CA LYS A 59 -4.21 9.11 -3.72
C LYS A 59 -5.19 9.22 -2.55
N ASP A 60 -6.20 10.07 -2.71
CA ASP A 60 -7.35 10.10 -1.83
C ASP A 60 -8.41 9.05 -2.20
N GLU A 61 -9.53 9.06 -1.47
CA GLU A 61 -10.64 8.11 -1.63
C GLU A 61 -11.40 8.29 -2.96
N LEU A 62 -11.28 9.46 -3.58
CA LEU A 62 -11.82 9.75 -4.91
C LEU A 62 -10.83 9.40 -6.03
N GLY A 63 -9.66 8.86 -5.69
CA GLY A 63 -8.61 8.48 -6.63
C GLY A 63 -7.77 9.64 -7.16
N ARG A 64 -7.93 10.85 -6.61
CA ARG A 64 -7.13 12.04 -6.98
C ARG A 64 -5.75 11.92 -6.36
N VAL A 65 -4.71 12.28 -7.12
CA VAL A 65 -3.33 12.25 -6.63
C VAL A 65 -3.14 13.28 -5.53
N THR A 66 -2.70 12.86 -4.34
CA THR A 66 -2.42 13.75 -3.21
C THR A 66 -0.92 13.92 -2.95
N CYS A 67 -0.07 13.05 -3.50
CA CYS A 67 1.38 13.18 -3.39
C CYS A 67 1.90 14.49 -4.00
N PRO A 68 2.53 15.38 -3.21
CA PRO A 68 2.96 16.69 -3.68
C PRO A 68 4.07 16.61 -4.75
N VAL A 69 4.89 15.55 -4.72
CA VAL A 69 5.91 15.31 -5.75
C VAL A 69 5.25 14.93 -7.07
N LEU A 70 4.37 13.91 -7.05
CA LEU A 70 3.70 13.45 -8.26
C LEU A 70 2.77 14.51 -8.85
N ARG A 71 2.08 15.31 -8.02
CA ARG A 71 1.18 16.38 -8.49
C ARG A 71 1.89 17.43 -9.36
N LYS A 72 3.18 17.70 -9.14
CA LYS A 72 3.97 18.64 -9.93
C LYS A 72 4.37 18.08 -11.30
N LEU A 73 4.25 16.77 -11.49
CA LEU A 73 4.57 16.13 -12.75
C LEU A 73 3.52 16.50 -13.81
N VAL A 74 3.99 16.98 -14.96
CA VAL A 74 3.20 17.07 -16.18
C VAL A 74 3.58 15.89 -17.06
N CYS A 75 2.61 15.02 -17.35
CA CYS A 75 2.85 13.90 -18.24
C CYS A 75 3.20 14.42 -19.65
N PRO A 76 4.36 14.08 -20.25
CA PRO A 76 4.75 14.60 -21.56
C PRO A 76 3.90 14.06 -22.72
N LEU A 77 3.17 12.96 -22.48
CA LEU A 77 2.23 12.35 -23.43
C LEU A 77 0.87 13.00 -23.32
N CYS A 78 0.50 13.13 -22.04
CA CYS A 78 -0.74 13.51 -21.41
C CYS A 78 -1.14 14.97 -21.38
N ASN A 79 -0.14 15.79 -21.11
CA ASN A 79 -0.23 17.05 -20.37
C ASN A 79 -1.02 16.97 -19.05
N ALA A 80 -1.35 15.77 -18.57
CA ALA A 80 -2.05 15.59 -17.30
C ALA A 80 -1.11 15.90 -16.12
N THR A 81 -1.65 16.61 -15.12
CA THR A 81 -0.94 17.04 -13.92
C THR A 81 -1.93 17.18 -12.75
N GLY A 82 -1.46 17.58 -11.55
CA GLY A 82 -2.30 17.76 -10.37
C GLY A 82 -3.06 16.48 -9.99
N ASP A 83 -4.39 16.56 -9.90
CA ASP A 83 -5.26 15.45 -9.50
C ASP A 83 -5.13 14.21 -10.41
N LYS A 84 -4.76 14.44 -11.68
CA LYS A 84 -4.65 13.40 -12.72
C LYS A 84 -3.21 13.05 -13.06
N ALA A 85 -2.23 13.54 -12.30
CA ALA A 85 -0.82 13.29 -12.55
C ALA A 85 -0.48 11.80 -12.54
N HIS A 86 0.49 11.41 -13.36
CA HIS A 86 1.01 10.05 -13.45
C HIS A 86 2.36 10.05 -14.14
N THR A 87 3.17 9.02 -13.87
CA THR A 87 4.40 8.81 -14.64
C THR A 87 4.07 8.36 -16.07
N PRO A 88 4.95 8.60 -17.05
CA PRO A 88 4.72 8.21 -18.45
C PRO A 88 4.31 6.73 -18.61
N ARG A 89 4.90 5.85 -17.79
CA ARG A 89 4.58 4.42 -17.75
C ARG A 89 3.09 4.13 -17.58
N TYR A 90 2.40 4.93 -16.76
CA TYR A 90 0.98 4.75 -16.46
C TYR A 90 0.06 5.65 -17.29
N CYS A 91 0.59 6.30 -18.33
CA CYS A 91 -0.23 7.12 -19.21
C CYS A 91 -1.11 6.25 -20.11
N LYS A 92 -2.40 6.60 -20.20
CA LYS A 92 -3.33 5.94 -21.14
C LYS A 92 -2.99 6.18 -22.61
N ARG A 93 -2.20 7.21 -22.91
CA ARG A 93 -1.68 7.52 -24.27
C ARG A 93 -0.30 6.91 -24.53
N ASN A 94 0.21 6.07 -23.63
CA ASN A 94 1.47 5.40 -23.84
C ASN A 94 1.30 4.25 -24.85
N THR A 95 1.58 4.52 -26.12
CA THR A 95 1.55 3.55 -27.22
C THR A 95 2.84 2.74 -27.27
N SER A 96 3.31 2.18 -26.15
CA SER A 96 4.49 1.29 -26.00
C SER A 96 5.86 1.76 -26.55
N GLU A 97 5.93 2.83 -27.35
CA GLU A 97 7.14 3.36 -27.98
C GLU A 97 7.80 4.48 -27.17
N PHE A 98 7.23 4.88 -26.04
CA PHE A 98 7.89 5.87 -25.19
C PHE A 98 9.14 5.28 -24.54
N PRO A 99 10.35 5.81 -24.81
CA PRO A 99 11.55 5.26 -24.24
C PRO A 99 11.47 5.38 -22.73
N ALA A 100 11.52 4.23 -22.03
CA ALA A 100 11.58 4.15 -20.57
C ALA A 100 12.78 4.92 -19.96
N LYS A 101 13.68 5.43 -20.80
CA LYS A 101 14.94 6.09 -20.43
C LYS A 101 14.87 7.62 -20.31
N THR A 102 13.84 8.31 -20.81
CA THR A 102 13.86 9.79 -20.88
C THR A 102 13.41 10.50 -19.59
N LEU A 103 12.88 9.77 -18.59
CA LEU A 103 12.49 10.33 -17.28
C LEU A 103 13.09 9.55 -16.09
N ALA A 104 14.15 8.78 -16.33
CA ALA A 104 14.87 8.07 -15.26
C ALA A 104 15.68 9.00 -14.34
N ASN A 105 15.79 10.29 -14.67
CA ASN A 105 16.58 11.24 -13.90
C ASN A 105 15.68 12.28 -13.23
N LYS A 106 15.58 12.17 -11.90
CA LYS A 106 14.87 13.02 -10.92
C LYS A 106 13.42 12.67 -10.59
N PHE A 107 13.19 11.50 -9.99
CA PHE A 107 12.18 11.40 -8.93
C PHE A 107 12.71 10.60 -7.77
#